data_AF-A0AAE1UZZ7-F1
#
_entry.id   AF-A0AAE1UZZ7-F1
#
_cell.length_a   1.000
_cell.length_b   1.000
_cell.length_c   1.000
_cell.angle_alpha   90.00
_cell.angle_beta   90.00
_cell.angle_gamma   90.00
#
_symmetry.space_group_name_H-M   'P 1'
#
loop_
_entity.id
_entity.type
_entity.pdbx_description
1 polymer ?
#
loop_
_entity_poly.entity_id
_entity_poly.type
_entity_poly.pdbx_seq_one_letter_code
_entity_poly.pdbx_strand_id
1 'polypeptide(L)'
;MNRRDWLSLVAVHSDCWLLSVAFFFGTRLNQSERKRLFSMINDLPTAFEVVAERKQQVKEKPTADSGSKSHGSTKKSTEGQAKSTPKLADESYPEEEEHGETLCGSCGGNYSADEFWIGCDICERWYHGKCVKITPAKAESIKQYKCPSCSLKRSRQ
;
A
#
# COMPACT_ATOMS: atom_id res chain seq x y z
N MET A 1 -12.47 31.40 6.33
CA MET A 1 -12.43 30.17 5.51
C MET A 1 -13.86 29.64 5.40
N ASN A 2 -14.37 29.32 4.20
CA ASN A 2 -15.70 28.75 4.06
C ASN A 2 -15.74 27.33 4.67
N ARG A 3 -16.88 26.89 5.19
CA ARG A 3 -17.05 25.55 5.80
C ARG A 3 -16.59 24.44 4.85
N ARG A 4 -16.84 24.58 3.54
CA ARG A 4 -16.40 23.59 2.55
C ARG A 4 -14.88 23.57 2.41
N ASP A 5 -14.24 24.73 2.30
CA ASP A 5 -12.77 24.82 2.20
C ASP A 5 -12.10 24.26 3.45
N TRP A 6 -12.69 24.51 4.62
CA TRP A 6 -12.24 23.93 5.89
C TRP A 6 -12.39 22.40 5.90
N LEU A 7 -13.53 21.86 5.46
CA LEU A 7 -13.73 20.41 5.36
C LEU A 7 -12.78 19.75 4.35
N SER A 8 -12.54 20.39 3.20
CA SER A 8 -11.55 19.94 2.22
C SER A 8 -10.14 19.93 2.80
N LEU A 9 -9.77 20.95 3.57
CA LEU A 9 -8.47 21.01 4.23
C LEU A 9 -8.32 19.88 5.25
N VAL A 10 -9.32 19.67 6.12
CA VAL A 10 -9.35 18.56 7.07
C VAL A 10 -9.25 17.21 6.35
N ALA A 11 -9.96 17.05 5.22
CA ALA A 11 -9.93 15.81 4.44
C ALA A 11 -8.53 15.51 3.90
N VAL A 12 -7.83 16.49 3.30
CA VAL A 12 -6.45 16.31 2.81
C VAL A 12 -5.50 15.93 3.94
N HIS A 13 -5.58 16.60 5.10
CA HIS A 13 -4.76 16.24 6.25
C HIS A 13 -5.08 14.84 6.78
N SER A 14 -6.35 14.44 6.73
CA SER A 14 -6.78 13.09 7.12
C SER A 14 -6.23 12.04 6.15
N ASP A 15 -6.25 12.30 4.85
CA ASP A 15 -5.68 11.40 3.83
C ASP A 15 -4.17 11.19 4.07
N CYS A 16 -3.42 12.27 4.33
CA CYS A 16 -2.00 12.17 4.68
C CYS A 16 -1.78 11.37 5.97
N TRP A 17 -2.57 11.63 7.01
CA TRP A 17 -2.45 10.93 8.29
C TRP A 17 -2.75 9.43 8.14
N LEU A 18 -3.80 9.07 7.41
CA LEU A 18 -4.15 7.67 7.14
C LEU A 18 -3.04 6.94 6.38
N LEU A 19 -2.43 7.59 5.40
CA LEU A 19 -1.27 7.03 4.69
C LEU A 19 -0.08 6.82 5.65
N SER A 20 0.23 7.80 6.50
CA SER A 20 1.28 7.66 7.52
C SER A 20 1.00 6.52 8.50
N VAL A 21 -0.24 6.42 9.02
CA VAL A 21 -0.64 5.35 9.94
C VAL A 21 -0.56 3.98 9.27
N ALA A 22 -1.02 3.84 8.03
CA ALA A 22 -0.95 2.60 7.29
C ALA A 22 0.50 2.12 7.09
N PHE A 23 1.42 3.04 6.79
CA PHE A 23 2.85 2.71 6.62
C PHE A 23 3.61 2.59 7.94
N PHE A 24 3.14 3.22 9.02
CA PHE A 24 3.64 2.99 10.39
C PHE A 24 3.37 1.55 10.82
N PHE A 25 2.15 1.03 10.62
CA PHE A 25 1.88 -0.40 10.86
C PHE A 25 2.50 -1.31 9.80
N GLY A 26 2.85 -0.75 8.63
CA GLY A 26 3.50 -1.45 7.53
C GLY A 26 5.03 -1.52 7.61
N THR A 27 5.65 -1.20 8.74
CA THR A 27 7.12 -1.13 8.90
C THR A 27 7.83 -2.44 8.55
N ARG A 28 7.20 -3.58 8.85
CA ARG A 28 7.76 -4.92 8.59
C ARG A 28 7.45 -5.45 7.18
N LEU A 29 6.65 -4.72 6.39
CA LEU A 29 6.32 -5.12 5.03
C LEU A 29 7.55 -5.00 4.12
N ASN A 30 7.79 -6.00 3.29
CA ASN A 30 8.82 -5.91 2.24
C ASN A 30 8.40 -4.95 1.12
N GLN A 31 9.30 -4.69 0.16
CA GLN A 31 9.04 -3.76 -0.94
C GLN A 31 7.77 -4.11 -1.75
N SER A 32 7.54 -5.40 -2.00
CA SER A 32 6.39 -5.85 -2.79
C SER A 32 5.07 -5.67 -2.03
N GLU A 33 5.10 -5.85 -0.72
CA GLU A 33 3.96 -5.68 0.18
C GLU A 33 3.59 -4.23 0.37
N ARG A 34 4.57 -3.35 0.54
CA ARG A 34 4.35 -1.89 0.57
C ARG A 34 3.72 -1.40 -0.73
N LYS A 35 4.17 -1.91 -1.88
CA LYS A 35 3.54 -1.63 -3.19
C LYS A 35 2.10 -2.12 -3.26
N ARG A 36 1.82 -3.33 -2.77
CA ARG A 36 0.46 -3.88 -2.71
C ARG A 36 -0.45 -3.07 -1.80
N LEU A 37 0.02 -2.71 -0.61
CA LEU A 37 -0.70 -1.87 0.35
C LEU A 37 -1.05 -0.53 -0.27
N PHE A 38 -0.07 0.14 -0.89
CA PHE A 38 -0.29 1.39 -1.60
C PHE A 38 -1.32 1.25 -2.72
N SER A 39 -1.26 0.17 -3.52
CA SER A 39 -2.26 -0.09 -4.56
C SER A 39 -3.67 -0.21 -3.97
N MET A 40 -3.84 -1.00 -2.90
CA MET A 40 -5.15 -1.18 -2.26
C MET A 40 -5.70 0.12 -1.67
N ILE A 41 -4.84 0.99 -1.13
CA ILE A 41 -5.25 2.32 -0.63
C ILE A 41 -5.72 3.21 -1.78
N ASN A 42 -5.02 3.21 -2.93
CA ASN A 42 -5.36 4.05 -4.08
C ASN A 42 -6.49 3.50 -4.95
N ASP A 43 -6.94 2.26 -4.73
CA ASP A 43 -8.15 1.72 -5.38
C ASP A 43 -9.43 2.35 -4.80
N LEU A 44 -9.32 3.15 -3.72
CA LEU A 44 -10.41 3.86 -3.07
C LEU A 44 -10.32 5.38 -3.34
N PRO A 45 -11.46 6.09 -3.41
CA PRO A 45 -11.43 7.55 -3.43
C PRO A 45 -10.88 8.07 -2.10
N THR A 46 -10.07 9.12 -2.19
CA THR A 46 -9.58 9.87 -1.03
C THR A 46 -10.73 10.54 -0.27
N ALA A 47 -10.55 10.81 1.02
CA ALA A 47 -11.52 11.58 1.77
C ALA A 47 -11.73 12.96 1.14
N PHE A 48 -10.66 13.57 0.60
CA PHE A 48 -10.76 14.80 -0.16
C PHE A 48 -11.67 14.67 -1.39
N GLU A 49 -11.50 13.63 -2.21
CA GLU A 49 -12.35 13.38 -3.38
C GLU A 49 -13.81 13.21 -2.98
N VAL A 50 -14.11 12.41 -1.95
CA VAL A 50 -15.49 12.23 -1.46
C VAL A 50 -16.11 13.54 -0.97
N VAL A 51 -15.32 14.40 -0.30
CA VAL A 51 -15.78 15.71 0.19
C VAL A 51 -15.93 16.72 -0.96
N ALA A 52 -15.05 16.66 -1.96
CA ALA A 52 -15.03 17.54 -3.11
C ALA A 52 -16.07 17.17 -4.19
N GLU A 53 -16.33 15.89 -4.42
CA GLU A 53 -17.26 15.35 -5.43
C GLU A 53 -18.74 15.60 -5.09
N ARG A 54 -19.07 15.96 -3.85
CA ARG A 54 -20.38 16.58 -3.53
C ARG A 54 -20.66 17.85 -4.34
N LYS A 55 -19.67 18.40 -5.04
CA LYS A 55 -19.80 19.51 -5.97
C LYS A 55 -20.45 19.10 -7.32
N GLN A 56 -20.40 17.82 -7.74
CA GLN A 56 -20.86 17.38 -9.06
C GLN A 56 -22.26 16.74 -9.06
N GLN A 57 -22.68 16.05 -8.00
CA GLN A 57 -23.97 15.33 -7.99
C GLN A 57 -25.22 16.23 -7.95
N VAL A 58 -25.08 17.53 -7.69
CA VAL A 58 -26.20 18.49 -7.73
C VAL A 58 -26.39 19.12 -9.13
N LYS A 59 -25.56 18.77 -10.14
CA LYS A 59 -25.64 19.43 -11.44
C LYS A 59 -25.29 18.53 -12.64
N GLU A 60 -26.22 17.69 -13.07
CA GLU A 60 -26.33 17.23 -14.49
C GLU A 60 -27.84 17.12 -14.82
N LYS A 61 -28.41 17.50 -15.97
CA LYS A 61 -27.98 17.68 -17.40
C LYS A 61 -29.18 18.33 -18.18
N PRO A 62 -29.20 18.54 -19.53
CA PRO A 62 -28.15 18.50 -20.57
C PRO A 62 -28.19 19.67 -21.60
N THR A 63 -27.17 19.80 -22.47
CA THR A 63 -27.27 19.91 -23.95
C THR A 63 -25.89 19.94 -24.63
N ALA A 64 -25.81 19.36 -25.83
CA ALA A 64 -24.64 19.16 -26.67
C ALA A 64 -24.09 20.44 -27.34
N ASP A 65 -22.79 20.51 -27.65
CA ASP A 65 -22.22 20.46 -29.01
C ASP A 65 -20.71 20.84 -29.04
N SER A 66 -20.05 20.35 -30.10
CA SER A 66 -18.70 20.44 -30.66
C SER A 66 -17.85 21.72 -30.49
N GLY A 67 -16.52 21.57 -30.59
CA GLY A 67 -15.63 22.67 -31.00
C GLY A 67 -14.15 22.54 -30.63
N SER A 68 -13.26 22.76 -31.60
CA SER A 68 -11.81 22.48 -31.59
C SER A 68 -10.91 23.66 -31.14
N LYS A 69 -9.65 23.34 -30.75
CA LYS A 69 -8.40 24.17 -30.82
C LYS A 69 -8.37 25.45 -29.94
N SER A 70 -7.26 25.99 -29.42
CA SER A 70 -5.80 25.85 -29.60
C SER A 70 -5.04 26.76 -28.61
N HIS A 71 -3.77 26.43 -28.36
CA HIS A 71 -2.61 27.33 -28.13
C HIS A 71 -2.50 28.25 -26.88
N GLY A 72 -1.32 28.27 -26.28
CA GLY A 72 -0.86 29.39 -25.42
C GLY A 72 0.31 29.09 -24.49
N SER A 73 1.54 29.13 -25.02
CA SER A 73 2.83 29.04 -24.33
C SER A 73 3.01 29.99 -23.14
N THR A 74 3.94 29.68 -22.20
CA THR A 74 5.25 30.37 -22.03
C THR A 74 5.83 30.29 -20.60
N LYS A 75 6.99 29.62 -20.48
CA LYS A 75 8.26 29.91 -19.72
C LYS A 75 8.23 30.15 -18.18
N LYS A 76 8.97 29.33 -17.40
CA LYS A 76 10.40 29.48 -16.94
C LYS A 76 10.42 30.14 -15.53
N SER A 77 11.05 29.59 -14.48
CA SER A 77 12.50 29.57 -14.15
C SER A 77 12.66 28.81 -12.80
N THR A 78 13.53 27.80 -12.65
CA THR A 78 14.93 27.81 -12.14
C THR A 78 15.22 28.42 -10.75
N GLU A 79 15.72 27.55 -9.86
CA GLU A 79 16.83 27.67 -8.88
C GLU A 79 16.69 28.23 -7.43
N GLY A 80 17.15 27.37 -6.49
CA GLY A 80 17.92 27.68 -5.25
C GLY A 80 17.12 28.08 -4.00
N GLN A 81 17.50 27.79 -2.74
CA GLN A 81 18.56 27.02 -2.11
C GLN A 81 18.33 27.07 -0.56
N ALA A 82 18.73 25.98 0.12
CA ALA A 82 19.25 25.86 1.50
C ALA A 82 18.42 26.06 2.80
N LYS A 83 18.44 24.96 3.57
CA LYS A 83 18.81 24.78 5.00
C LYS A 83 17.95 25.41 6.10
N SER A 84 17.39 24.53 6.93
CA SER A 84 17.65 24.53 8.37
C SER A 84 17.43 23.13 8.98
N THR A 85 18.36 22.73 9.84
CA THR A 85 18.41 21.51 10.65
C THR A 85 17.55 21.62 11.92
N PRO A 86 17.15 20.48 12.51
CA PRO A 86 17.08 20.38 13.97
C PRO A 86 17.90 19.20 14.54
N LYS A 87 18.66 19.48 15.61
CA LYS A 87 19.19 18.58 16.65
C LYS A 87 18.35 18.90 17.91
N LEU A 88 18.11 18.09 18.95
CA LEU A 88 18.40 16.72 19.42
C LEU A 88 17.52 16.55 20.69
N ALA A 89 17.08 15.34 21.01
CA ALA A 89 16.76 14.78 22.35
C ALA A 89 16.03 13.45 22.08
N ASP A 90 16.67 12.29 22.10
CA ASP A 90 17.13 11.51 23.27
C ASP A 90 16.06 11.36 24.36
N GLU A 91 15.28 10.29 24.23
CA GLU A 91 14.47 9.69 25.31
C GLU A 91 14.55 8.18 25.09
N SER A 92 15.17 7.50 26.05
CA SER A 92 15.36 6.06 26.13
C SER A 92 14.08 5.35 26.58
N TYR A 93 13.64 4.33 25.85
CA TYR A 93 12.64 3.37 26.31
C TYR A 93 13.03 1.95 25.88
N PRO A 94 12.77 0.95 26.75
CA PRO A 94 13.42 -0.36 26.72
C PRO A 94 13.00 -1.23 25.53
N GLU A 95 13.92 -2.08 25.10
CA GLU A 95 13.75 -3.14 24.10
C GLU A 95 12.60 -4.07 24.51
N GLU A 96 11.47 -3.94 23.83
CA GLU A 96 10.53 -5.05 23.70
C GLU A 96 10.98 -5.85 22.47
N GLU A 97 11.45 -7.08 22.70
CA GLU A 97 11.70 -8.09 21.67
C GLU A 97 10.38 -8.41 20.96
N GLU A 98 9.98 -7.54 20.04
CA GLU A 98 8.84 -7.73 19.14
C GLU A 98 9.25 -8.75 18.08
N HIS A 99 9.32 -10.02 18.47
CA HIS A 99 9.49 -11.13 17.54
C HIS A 99 8.44 -11.01 16.44
N GLY A 100 8.89 -10.69 15.22
CA GLY A 100 8.04 -10.55 14.05
C GLY A 100 7.32 -11.84 13.78
N GLU A 101 6.02 -11.84 14.07
CA GLU A 101 5.14 -12.96 13.83
C GLU A 101 5.18 -13.27 12.33
N THR A 102 5.82 -14.39 11.97
CA THR A 102 5.86 -14.83 10.58
C THR A 102 4.45 -15.28 10.20
N LEU A 103 3.79 -14.56 9.27
CA LEU A 103 2.41 -14.82 8.88
C LEU A 103 2.32 -15.69 7.62
N CYS A 104 1.32 -16.58 7.59
CA CYS A 104 1.05 -17.41 6.43
C CYS A 104 0.46 -16.58 5.28
N GLY A 105 1.14 -16.58 4.13
CA GLY A 105 0.73 -15.83 2.93
C GLY A 105 -0.57 -16.28 2.26
N SER A 106 -1.23 -17.31 2.77
CA SER A 106 -2.53 -17.81 2.31
C SER A 106 -3.69 -17.51 3.27
N CYS A 107 -3.53 -17.81 4.56
CA CYS A 107 -4.61 -17.66 5.55
C CYS A 107 -4.39 -16.52 6.55
N GLY A 108 -3.22 -15.87 6.55
CA GLY A 108 -2.89 -14.81 7.51
C GLY A 108 -2.61 -15.29 8.94
N GLY A 109 -2.65 -16.60 9.20
CA GLY A 109 -2.36 -17.15 10.53
C GLY A 109 -0.89 -17.06 10.93
N ASN A 110 -0.64 -16.98 12.23
CA ASN A 110 0.68 -16.85 12.87
C ASN A 110 1.53 -18.12 12.79
N TYR A 111 2.85 -17.93 12.84
CA TYR A 111 3.81 -19.01 12.98
C TYR A 111 3.61 -19.82 14.25
N SER A 112 3.59 -21.13 14.08
CA SER A 112 3.63 -22.12 15.16
C SER A 112 4.67 -23.16 14.79
N ALA A 113 5.56 -23.49 15.74
CA ALA A 113 6.60 -24.49 15.57
C ALA A 113 6.05 -25.92 15.39
N ASP A 114 4.81 -26.16 15.82
CA ASP A 114 4.14 -27.46 15.72
C ASP A 114 3.53 -27.69 14.32
N GLU A 115 3.47 -26.67 13.48
CA GLU A 115 2.92 -26.76 12.14
C GLU A 115 4.02 -26.88 11.07
N PHE A 116 3.72 -27.57 9.96
CA PHE A 116 4.62 -27.61 8.81
C PHE A 116 4.49 -26.34 7.97
N TRP A 117 5.63 -25.70 7.69
CA TRP A 117 5.73 -24.49 6.86
C TRP A 117 6.66 -24.68 5.67
N ILE A 118 6.37 -23.98 4.58
CA ILE A 118 7.19 -23.95 3.36
C ILE A 118 7.32 -22.53 2.80
N GLY A 119 8.53 -22.15 2.40
CA GLY A 119 8.85 -20.83 1.82
C GLY A 119 8.89 -20.86 0.30
N CYS A 120 8.27 -19.89 -0.36
CA CYS A 120 8.23 -19.77 -1.83
C CYS A 120 9.49 -19.10 -2.39
N ASP A 121 10.18 -19.73 -3.34
CA ASP A 121 11.43 -19.20 -3.95
C ASP A 121 11.22 -18.00 -4.87
N ILE A 122 9.96 -17.63 -5.17
CA ILE A 122 9.64 -16.53 -6.10
C ILE A 122 9.24 -15.25 -5.37
N CYS A 123 8.49 -15.37 -4.29
CA CYS A 123 8.00 -14.20 -3.53
C CYS A 123 8.46 -14.19 -2.08
N GLU A 124 9.29 -15.16 -1.68
CA GLU A 124 9.94 -15.26 -0.36
C GLU A 124 8.97 -15.31 0.83
N ARG A 125 7.67 -15.54 0.57
CA ARG A 125 6.64 -15.69 1.59
C ARG A 125 6.56 -17.12 2.11
N TRP A 126 6.18 -17.22 3.37
CA TRP A 126 5.96 -18.46 4.11
C TRP A 126 4.50 -18.88 4.12
N TYR A 127 4.26 -20.19 4.12
CA TYR A 127 2.92 -20.78 4.06
C TYR A 127 2.84 -22.02 4.94
N HIS A 128 1.73 -22.21 5.64
CA HIS A 128 1.41 -23.54 6.16
C HIS A 128 1.29 -24.53 5.01
N GLY A 129 1.90 -25.72 5.12
CA GLY A 129 1.79 -26.75 4.10
C GLY A 129 0.33 -27.12 3.79
N LYS A 130 -0.54 -27.16 4.80
CA LYS A 130 -1.99 -27.35 4.64
C LYS A 130 -2.65 -26.28 3.75
N CYS A 131 -2.25 -25.02 3.87
CA CYS A 131 -2.82 -23.91 3.10
C CYS A 131 -2.44 -23.96 1.62
N VAL A 132 -1.32 -24.60 1.29
CA VAL A 132 -0.81 -24.73 -0.10
C VAL A 132 -0.81 -26.17 -0.62
N LYS A 133 -1.42 -27.10 0.13
CA LYS A 133 -1.55 -28.52 -0.21
C LYS A 133 -0.21 -29.21 -0.46
N ILE A 134 0.80 -28.91 0.37
CA ILE A 134 2.10 -29.56 0.38
C ILE A 134 2.31 -30.26 1.73
N THR A 135 2.71 -31.53 1.68
CA THR A 135 3.09 -32.30 2.87
C THR A 135 4.60 -32.23 3.09
N PRO A 136 5.11 -32.47 4.32
CA PRO A 136 6.54 -32.51 4.59
C PRO A 136 7.29 -33.46 3.65
N ALA A 137 6.80 -34.69 3.49
CA ALA A 137 7.39 -35.68 2.57
C ALA A 137 7.44 -35.20 1.11
N LYS A 138 6.43 -34.44 0.67
CA LYS A 138 6.46 -33.85 -0.68
C LYS A 138 7.51 -32.75 -0.78
N ALA A 139 7.66 -31.92 0.25
CA ALA A 139 8.60 -30.81 0.27
C ALA A 139 10.06 -31.26 0.17
N GLU A 140 10.41 -32.40 0.77
CA GLU A 140 11.76 -33.01 0.64
C GLU A 140 12.17 -33.27 -0.82
N SER A 141 11.21 -33.53 -1.69
CA SER A 141 11.46 -33.78 -3.12
C SER A 141 11.46 -32.50 -3.98
N ILE A 142 11.07 -31.35 -3.43
CA ILE A 142 10.94 -30.11 -4.18
C ILE A 142 12.27 -29.35 -4.16
N LYS A 143 12.92 -29.24 -5.33
CA LYS A 143 14.13 -28.41 -5.49
C LYS A 143 13.85 -26.91 -5.47
N GLN A 144 12.73 -26.51 -6.05
CA GLN A 144 12.28 -25.12 -6.09
C GLN A 144 10.76 -25.08 -5.92
N TYR A 145 10.30 -24.53 -4.81
CA TYR A 145 8.89 -24.39 -4.49
C TYR A 145 8.33 -23.06 -4.97
N LYS A 146 7.23 -23.14 -5.71
CA LYS A 146 6.46 -22.00 -6.20
C LYS A 146 5.05 -22.03 -5.62
N CYS A 147 4.69 -20.99 -4.86
CA CYS A 147 3.35 -20.89 -4.27
C CYS A 147 2.25 -20.74 -5.34
N PRO A 148 0.99 -21.07 -5.01
CA PRO A 148 -0.13 -21.00 -5.96
C PRO A 148 -0.27 -19.62 -6.65
N SER A 149 -0.08 -18.54 -5.90
CA SER A 149 -0.16 -17.17 -6.43
C SER A 149 0.94 -16.87 -7.46
N CYS A 150 2.15 -17.38 -7.25
CA CYS A 150 3.24 -17.22 -8.22
C CYS A 150 3.02 -18.12 -9.43
N SER A 151 2.47 -19.33 -9.24
CA SER A 151 2.17 -20.28 -10.33
C SER A 151 1.17 -19.71 -11.32
N LEU A 152 0.11 -19.04 -10.84
CA LEU A 152 -0.93 -18.44 -11.66
C LEU A 152 -0.49 -17.18 -12.45
N LYS A 153 0.58 -16.50 -12.07
CA LYS A 153 1.05 -15.28 -12.76
C LYS A 153 1.70 -15.54 -14.13
N ARG A 154 1.98 -16.79 -14.51
CA ARG A 154 2.61 -17.13 -15.81
C ARG A 154 1.61 -17.48 -16.93
N SER A 155 0.30 -17.53 -16.67
CA SER A 155 -0.70 -17.98 -17.64
C SER A 155 -1.45 -16.85 -18.37
N ARG A 156 -0.96 -15.60 -18.32
CA ARG A 156 -1.41 -14.52 -19.21
C ARG A 156 -0.25 -14.17 -20.15
N GLN A 157 -0.09 -14.97 -21.19
CA GLN A 157 0.54 -14.55 -22.45
C GLN A 157 -0.52 -13.86 -23.30
#